data_AF-A0A7C5MMY0-F1
#
_entry.id   AF-A0A7C5MMY0-F1
#
_cell.length_a   1.000
_cell.length_b   1.000
_cell.length_c   1.000
_cell.angle_alpha   90.00
_cell.angle_beta   90.00
_cell.angle_gamma   90.00
#
_symmetry.space_group_name_H-M   'P 1'
#
loop_
_entity.id
_entity.type
_entity.pdbx_description
1 polymer ?
#
loop_
_entity_poly.entity_id
_entity_poly.type
_entity_poly.pdbx_seq_one_letter_code
_entity_poly.pdbx_strand_id
1 'polypeptide(L)' 'MKMKGLALLGHICLIIGCYLVAWGINLLPISSPEPIDILTKPLFWGMISILGGICANMHSCCRCIRNK' A
#
# COMPACT_ATOMS: atom_id res chain seq x y z
N MET A 1 19.30 9.34 -13.32
CA MET A 1 18.22 9.88 -12.46
C MET A 1 17.01 8.93 -12.39
N LYS A 2 17.19 7.63 -12.14
CA LYS A 2 16.09 6.64 -12.23
C LYS A 2 15.43 6.26 -10.89
N MET A 3 15.99 6.70 -9.76
CA MET A 3 15.55 6.31 -8.41
C MET A 3 14.39 7.16 -7.84
N LYS A 4 14.19 8.38 -8.34
CA LYS A 4 13.11 9.28 -7.89
C LYS A 4 11.72 8.74 -8.21
N GLY A 5 11.56 8.03 -9.33
CA GLY A 5 10.27 7.49 -9.75
C GLY A 5 9.75 6.38 -8.83
N LEU A 6 10.64 5.49 -8.37
CA LEU A 6 10.27 4.39 -7.48
C LEU A 6 9.89 4.90 -6.09
N ALA A 7 10.63 5.89 -5.57
CA ALA A 7 10.31 6.56 -4.31
C ALA A 7 8.98 7.32 -4.39
N LEU A 8 8.73 8.03 -5.50
CA LEU A 8 7.47 8.73 -5.70
C LEU A 8 6.29 7.76 -5.77
N LEU A 9 6.43 6.65 -6.51
CA LEU A 9 5.43 5.60 -6.57
C LEU A 9 5.17 4.99 -5.19
N GLY A 10 6.22 4.70 -4.42
CA GLY A 10 6.09 4.19 -3.06
C GLY A 10 5.33 5.15 -2.14
N HIS A 11 5.61 6.44 -2.22
CA HIS A 11 4.88 7.47 -1.47
C HIS A 11 3.41 7.59 -1.87
N ILE A 12 3.10 7.53 -3.16
CA ILE A 12 1.71 7.56 -3.64
C ILE A 12 0.94 6.34 -3.12
N CYS A 13 1.54 5.14 -3.21
CA CYS A 13 0.93 3.91 -2.68
C CYS A 13 0.71 3.96 -1.16
N LEU A 14 1.61 4.60 -0.40
CA LEU A 14 1.43 4.83 1.03
C LEU A 14 0.25 5.76 1.32
N ILE A 15 0.16 6.89 0.64
CA ILE A 15 -0.93 7.87 0.85
C ILE A 15 -2.29 7.24 0.53
N ILE A 16 -2.40 6.60 -0.65
CA ILE A 16 -3.63 5.92 -1.08
C ILE A 16 -3.96 4.76 -0.12
N GLY A 17 -2.95 3.99 0.30
CA GLY A 17 -3.11 2.90 1.24
C GLY A 17 -3.64 3.36 2.60
N CYS A 18 -3.07 4.43 3.18
CA CYS A 18 -3.53 5.02 4.43
C CYS A 18 -4.98 5.52 4.32
N TYR A 19 -5.34 6.17 3.20
CA TYR A 19 -6.70 6.61 2.95
C TYR A 19 -7.69 5.42 2.87
N LEU A 20 -7.34 4.37 2.13
CA LEU A 20 -8.14 3.15 1.99
C LEU A 20 -8.32 2.42 3.32
N VAL A 21 -7.27 2.36 4.16
CA VAL A 21 -7.37 1.77 5.50
C VAL A 21 -8.28 2.60 6.39
N ALA A 22 -8.13 3.92 6.43
CA ALA A 22 -8.99 4.80 7.22
C ALA A 22 -10.47 4.65 6.80
N TRP A 23 -10.74 4.59 5.49
CA TRP A 23 -12.08 4.31 4.99
C TRP A 23 -12.55 2.89 5.37
N GLY A 24 -11.70 1.87 5.17
CA GLY A 24 -11.99 0.48 5.50
C GLY A 24 -12.38 0.24 6.95
N ILE A 25 -11.76 0.96 7.89
CA ILE A 25 -12.11 0.91 9.32
C ILE A 25 -13.54 1.39 9.56
N ASN A 26 -13.99 2.43 8.85
CA ASN A 26 -15.36 2.94 8.96
C ASN A 26 -16.41 1.96 8.41
N LEU A 27 -16.00 0.98 7.59
CA LEU A 27 -16.88 -0.06 7.03
C LEU A 27 -16.99 -1.31 7.93
N LEU A 28 -16.20 -1.41 9.01
CA LEU A 28 -16.21 -2.55 9.94
C LEU A 28 -17.60 -2.86 10.55
N PRO A 29 -18.46 -1.89 10.93
CA PRO A 29 -19.73 -2.20 11.57
C PRO A 29 -20.74 -2.92 10.67
N ILE A 30 -20.61 -2.78 9.36
CA ILE A 30 -21.49 -3.40 8.35
C ILE A 30 -20.80 -4.59 7.65
N SER A 31 -19.65 -5.02 8.18
CA SER A 31 -18.81 -6.04 7.58
C SER A 31 -19.21 -7.45 7.99
N SER A 32 -19.28 -8.35 7.01
CA SER A 32 -19.32 -9.80 7.22
C SER A 32 -17.90 -10.38 7.27
N PRO A 33 -17.65 -11.47 8.02
CA PRO A 33 -16.38 -12.19 8.03
C PRO A 33 -16.16 -13.10 6.80
N GLU A 34 -17.06 -13.08 5.82
CA GLU A 34 -16.94 -13.86 4.60
C GLU A 34 -15.67 -13.49 3.81
N PRO A 35 -14.90 -14.47 3.29
CA PRO A 35 -13.64 -14.19 2.59
C PRO A 35 -13.80 -13.23 1.41
N ILE A 36 -14.92 -13.34 0.67
CA ILE A 36 -15.22 -12.45 -0.45
C ILE A 36 -15.43 -11.01 0.01
N ASP A 37 -16.03 -10.81 1.18
CA ASP A 37 -16.30 -9.50 1.75
C ASP A 37 -15.01 -8.85 2.29
N ILE A 38 -14.07 -9.67 2.79
CA ILE A 38 -12.72 -9.20 3.16
C ILE A 38 -11.94 -8.76 1.92
N LEU A 39 -11.91 -9.60 0.88
CA LEU A 39 -11.11 -9.36 -0.34
C LEU A 39 -11.64 -8.21 -1.19
N THR A 40 -12.92 -7.87 -1.11
CA THR A 40 -13.51 -6.75 -1.85
C THR A 40 -13.43 -5.42 -1.11
N LYS A 41 -13.09 -5.43 0.19
CA LYS A 41 -13.04 -4.20 0.99
C LYS A 41 -11.78 -3.38 0.77
N PRO A 42 -11.91 -2.04 0.88
CA PRO A 42 -10.76 -1.14 0.77
C PRO A 42 -9.74 -1.39 1.89
N LEU A 43 -10.15 -1.94 3.04
CA LEU A 43 -9.24 -2.25 4.15
C LEU A 43 -8.14 -3.24 3.73
N PHE A 44 -8.51 -4.33 3.05
CA PHE A 44 -7.56 -5.36 2.61
C PHE A 44 -6.55 -4.78 1.62
N TRP A 45 -7.04 -4.12 0.57
CA TRP A 45 -6.17 -3.52 -0.45
C TRP A 45 -5.36 -2.34 0.07
N GLY A 46 -5.89 -1.59 1.03
CA GLY A 46 -5.17 -0.52 1.72
C GLY A 46 -3.94 -1.06 2.44
N MET A 47 -4.08 -2.16 3.17
CA MET A 47 -2.95 -2.83 3.84
C MET A 47 -1.90 -3.34 2.83
N ILE A 48 -2.34 -3.98 1.75
CA ILE A 48 -1.44 -4.42 0.67
C ILE A 48 -0.71 -3.23 0.03
N SER A 49 -1.41 -2.12 -0.22
CA SER A 49 -0.83 -0.90 -0.80
C SER A 49 0.20 -0.24 0.12
N ILE A 50 -0.05 -0.23 1.44
CA ILE A 50 0.92 0.30 2.42
C ILE A 50 2.19 -0.55 2.41
N LEU A 51 2.06 -1.88 2.53
CA LEU A 51 3.21 -2.79 2.55
C LEU A 51 4.00 -2.71 1.23
N GLY A 52 3.31 -2.68 0.09
CA GLY A 52 3.92 -2.47 -1.22
C GLY A 52 4.63 -1.12 -1.35
N GLY A 53 4.03 -0.04 -0.82
CA GLY A 53 4.61 1.29 -0.80
C GLY A 53 5.88 1.40 0.06
N ILE A 54 5.90 0.76 1.23
CA ILE A 54 7.11 0.63 2.07
C ILE A 54 8.19 -0.11 1.30
N CYS A 55 7.85 -1.25 0.69
CA CYS A 55 8.78 -2.04 -0.11
C CYS A 55 9.40 -1.21 -1.26
N ALA A 56 8.58 -0.51 -2.04
CA ALA A 56 9.04 0.34 -3.14
C ALA A 56 9.96 1.48 -2.65
N ASN A 57 9.63 2.12 -1.53
CA ASN A 57 10.49 3.15 -0.93
C ASN A 57 11.82 2.59 -0.43
N MET A 58 11.81 1.45 0.27
CA MET A 58 13.04 0.80 0.72
C MET A 58 13.92 0.40 -0.46
N HIS A 59 13.33 -0.24 -1.47
CA HIS A 59 14.03 -0.65 -2.68
C HIS A 59 14.57 0.52 -3.51
N SER A 60 13.94 1.70 -3.43
CA SER A 60 14.46 2.92 -4.07
C SER A 60 15.83 3.34 -3.53
N CYS A 61 16.17 2.94 -2.30
CA CYS A 61 17.43 3.24 -1.62
C CYS A 61 18.38 2.02 -1.52
N CYS A 62 17.87 0.81 -1.73
CA CYS A 62 18.67 -0.43 -1.63
C CYS A 62 19.72 -0.57 -2.75
N ARG A 63 20.86 -1.18 -2.38
CA ARG A 63 21.92 -1.59 -3.33
C ARG A 63 21.43 -2.56 -4.42
N CYS A 64 20.38 -3.34 -4.16
CA CYS A 64 19.80 -4.27 -5.13
C CYS A 64 19.31 -3.58 -6.42
N ILE A 65 18.81 -2.34 -6.33
CA ILE A 65 18.39 -1.53 -7.49
C ILE A 65 19.44 -0.46 -7.82
N ARG A 66 20.18 0.00 -6.81
CA ARG A 66 21.34 0.88 -6.96
C ARG A 66 22.57 0.06 -7.39
N ASN A 67 22.46 -0.63 -8.53
CA ASN A 67 23.61 -1.28 -9.17
C ASN A 67 24.56 -0.18 -9.64
N LYS A 68 25.71 -0.07 -8.97
CA LYS A 68 26.85 0.71 -9.40
C LYS A 68 28.02 -0.25 -9.51
#